data_AF-L1NMB9-F1
#
_entry.id   AF-L1NMB9-F1
#
_cell.length_a   1.000
_cell.length_b   1.000
_cell.length_c   1.000
_cell.angle_alpha   90.00
_cell.angle_beta   90.00
_cell.angle_gamma   90.00
#
_symmetry.space_group_name_H-M   'P 1'
#
loop_
_entity.id
_entity.type
_entity.pdbx_description
1 polymer ?
#
loop_
_entity_poly.entity_id
_entity_poly.type
_entity_poly.pdbx_seq_one_letter_code
_entity_poly.pdbx_strand_id
1 'polypeptide(L)'
;MNTLPFQTDIAERMLAGTEGETIHPDARFFQTANGYWIAWHDGQAAVLPPDAAEGEPCFWVEGAQDLAEVAALAENGDFDAAEDFDGSEDEWHEAHACGCGCAHGGHEHG
;
A
#
# COMPACT_ATOMS: atom_id res chain seq x y z
N MET A 1 10.24 -3.78 -13.86
CA MET A 1 10.59 -3.39 -12.48
C MET A 1 11.89 -4.04 -12.08
N ASN A 2 12.77 -3.32 -11.40
CA ASN A 2 13.96 -3.89 -10.78
C ASN A 2 13.67 -4.06 -9.30
N THR A 3 13.53 -5.31 -8.84
CA THR A 3 13.33 -5.61 -7.44
C THR A 3 14.66 -5.83 -6.72
N LEU A 4 14.66 -5.48 -5.45
CA LEU A 4 15.76 -5.69 -4.52
C LEU A 4 15.52 -6.97 -3.73
N PRO A 5 16.59 -7.65 -3.28
CA PRO A 5 16.46 -8.73 -2.31
C PRO A 5 15.90 -8.19 -0.98
N PHE A 6 15.60 -9.09 -0.05
CA PHE A 6 15.07 -8.75 1.27
C PHE A 6 15.86 -7.62 1.94
N GLN A 7 15.17 -6.55 2.34
CA GLN A 7 15.77 -5.39 2.99
C GLN A 7 15.36 -5.40 4.47
N THR A 8 16.28 -5.81 5.35
CA THR A 8 16.00 -5.94 6.79
C THR A 8 15.59 -4.61 7.42
N ASP A 9 16.33 -3.53 7.14
CA ASP A 9 16.07 -2.20 7.72
C ASP A 9 14.67 -1.66 7.34
N ILE A 10 14.28 -1.86 6.08
CA ILE A 10 12.96 -1.46 5.59
C ILE A 10 11.87 -2.38 6.13
N ALA A 11 12.12 -3.68 6.24
CA ALA A 11 11.19 -4.63 6.84
C ALA A 11 10.91 -4.29 8.31
N GLU A 12 11.95 -3.93 9.08
CA GLU A 12 11.81 -3.50 10.47
C GLU A 12 10.96 -2.22 10.56
N ARG A 13 11.13 -1.27 9.64
CA ARG A 13 10.27 -0.08 9.56
C ARG A 13 8.83 -0.41 9.17
N MET A 14 8.60 -1.31 8.22
CA MET A 14 7.26 -1.77 7.83
C MET A 14 6.52 -2.45 8.98
N LEU A 15 7.25 -3.16 9.83
CA LEU A 15 6.69 -3.84 11.00
C LEU A 15 6.56 -2.93 12.23
N ALA A 16 7.13 -1.74 12.19
CA ALA A 16 7.06 -0.80 13.30
C ALA A 16 5.59 -0.41 13.53
N GLY A 17 5.15 -0.40 14.79
CA GLY A 17 3.75 -0.08 15.11
C GLY A 17 2.72 -1.17 14.79
N THR A 18 3.14 -2.31 14.23
CA THR A 18 2.29 -3.48 13.98
C THR A 18 2.57 -4.59 15.00
N GLU A 19 1.53 -5.29 15.45
CA GLU A 19 1.65 -6.41 16.38
C GLU A 19 1.21 -7.72 15.72
N GLY A 20 2.14 -8.66 15.55
CA GLY A 20 1.86 -10.01 15.02
C GLY A 20 2.06 -10.18 13.51
N GLU A 21 2.31 -9.09 12.79
CA GLU A 21 2.65 -9.09 11.36
C GLU A 21 4.10 -9.53 11.13
N THR A 22 4.38 -10.11 9.95
CA THR A 22 5.75 -10.47 9.56
C THR A 22 5.95 -10.28 8.06
N ILE A 23 7.10 -9.71 7.66
CA ILE A 23 7.50 -9.68 6.25
C ILE A 23 8.19 -11.00 5.92
N HIS A 24 7.71 -11.69 4.88
CA HIS A 24 8.26 -12.97 4.47
C HIS A 24 9.73 -12.82 4.02
N PRO A 25 10.66 -13.74 4.39
CA PRO A 25 12.08 -13.63 4.04
C PRO A 25 12.35 -13.64 2.53
N ASP A 26 11.46 -14.25 1.73
CA ASP A 26 11.53 -14.25 0.27
C ASP A 26 10.84 -13.03 -0.38
N ALA A 27 10.37 -12.07 0.42
CA ALA A 27 9.75 -10.86 -0.09
C ALA A 27 10.70 -10.10 -1.01
N ARG A 28 10.14 -9.61 -2.13
CA ARG A 28 10.83 -8.77 -3.09
C ARG A 28 10.54 -7.33 -2.77
N PHE A 29 11.60 -6.56 -2.56
CA PHE A 29 11.48 -5.15 -2.26
C PHE A 29 11.52 -4.33 -3.53
N PHE A 30 10.78 -3.23 -3.56
CA PHE A 30 10.79 -2.27 -4.65
C PHE A 30 10.66 -0.87 -4.10
N GLN A 31 11.40 0.06 -4.67
CA GLN A 31 11.24 1.48 -4.39
C GLN A 31 10.63 2.16 -5.60
N THR A 32 9.48 2.81 -5.41
CA THR A 32 8.79 3.55 -6.47
C THR A 32 9.50 4.87 -6.77
N ALA A 33 9.15 5.53 -7.88
CA ALA A 33 9.77 6.80 -8.25
C ALA A 33 9.43 7.96 -7.29
N ASN A 34 8.26 7.91 -6.63
CA ASN A 34 7.83 8.87 -5.62
C ASN A 34 8.34 8.55 -4.20
N GLY A 35 9.14 7.49 -4.03
CA GLY A 35 9.87 7.21 -2.79
C GLY A 35 9.24 6.18 -1.85
N TYR A 36 8.08 5.61 -2.21
CA TYR A 36 7.45 4.55 -1.44
C TYR A 36 8.27 3.26 -1.52
N TRP A 37 8.28 2.53 -0.43
CA TRP A 37 8.85 1.20 -0.35
C TRP A 37 7.75 0.15 -0.36
N ILE A 38 7.93 -0.89 -1.16
CA ILE A 38 6.97 -1.99 -1.28
C ILE A 38 7.71 -3.29 -1.01
N ALA A 39 7.22 -4.10 -0.08
CA ALA A 39 7.66 -5.48 0.14
C ALA A 39 6.57 -6.42 -0.35
N TRP A 40 6.85 -7.17 -1.41
CA TRP A 40 5.89 -8.06 -2.07
C TRP A 40 6.20 -9.53 -1.83
N HIS A 41 5.19 -10.30 -1.45
CA HIS A 41 5.27 -11.75 -1.38
C HIS A 41 3.90 -12.41 -1.63
N ASP A 42 3.81 -13.24 -2.69
CA ASP A 42 2.70 -14.16 -2.96
C ASP A 42 1.28 -13.57 -2.80
N GLY A 43 1.02 -12.41 -3.39
CA GLY A 43 -0.31 -11.77 -3.32
C GLY A 43 -0.48 -10.77 -2.17
N GLN A 44 0.52 -10.66 -1.28
CA GLN A 44 0.53 -9.71 -0.18
C GLN A 44 1.64 -8.67 -0.35
N ALA A 45 1.33 -7.41 -0.09
CA ALA A 45 2.27 -6.29 -0.14
C ALA A 45 2.23 -5.46 1.14
N ALA A 46 3.40 -5.10 1.66
CA ALA A 46 3.53 -4.02 2.64
C ALA A 46 4.05 -2.78 1.93
N VAL A 47 3.38 -1.64 2.09
CA VAL A 47 3.66 -0.37 1.42
C VAL A 47 3.99 0.68 2.49
N LEU A 48 5.25 1.09 2.53
CA LEU A 48 5.78 2.09 3.45
C LEU A 48 5.93 3.43 2.72
N PRO A 49 5.20 4.48 3.14
CA PRO A 49 5.36 5.83 2.63
C PRO A 49 6.77 6.40 2.90
N PRO A 50 7.28 7.28 2.02
CA PRO A 50 8.58 7.94 2.24
C PRO A 50 8.59 8.87 3.45
N ASP A 51 7.42 9.42 3.83
CA ASP A 51 7.27 10.37 4.95
C ASP A 51 6.86 9.70 6.27
N ALA A 52 6.62 8.38 6.27
CA ALA A 52 6.16 7.66 7.45
C ALA A 52 7.17 7.81 8.61
N ALA A 53 6.69 8.18 9.81
CA ALA A 53 7.55 8.36 10.95
C ALA A 53 8.10 7.02 11.48
N GLU A 54 9.16 7.09 12.29
CA GLU A 54 9.69 5.90 12.96
C GLU A 54 8.68 5.39 13.99
N GLY A 55 8.17 4.18 13.80
CA GLY A 55 7.16 3.59 14.69
C GLY A 55 5.74 3.59 14.14
N GLU A 56 5.49 4.24 13.00
CA GLU A 56 4.18 4.19 12.36
C GLU A 56 4.00 2.92 11.52
N PRO A 57 2.80 2.32 11.57
CA PRO A 57 2.48 1.15 10.76
C PRO A 57 2.48 1.51 9.27
N CYS A 58 2.90 0.56 8.44
CA CYS A 58 2.78 0.67 6.99
C CYS A 58 1.41 0.14 6.50
N PHE A 59 1.10 0.39 5.24
CA PHE A 59 -0.13 -0.09 4.61
C PHE A 59 0.04 -1.52 4.12
N TRP A 60 -0.93 -2.39 4.40
CA TRP A 60 -0.94 -3.77 3.92
C TRP A 60 -1.99 -3.93 2.82
N VAL A 61 -1.58 -4.57 1.73
CA VAL A 61 -2.42 -4.87 0.57
C VAL A 61 -2.46 -6.38 0.41
N GLU A 62 -3.63 -6.97 0.57
CA GLU A 62 -3.86 -8.40 0.37
C GLU A 62 -4.59 -8.66 -0.94
N GLY A 63 -4.27 -9.78 -1.61
CA GLY A 63 -4.99 -10.24 -2.80
C GLY A 63 -4.64 -9.52 -4.11
N ALA A 64 -3.60 -8.67 -4.11
CA ALA A 64 -3.11 -8.06 -5.34
C ALA A 64 -2.61 -9.15 -6.31
N GLN A 65 -2.75 -8.90 -7.61
CA GLN A 65 -2.37 -9.89 -8.61
C GLN A 65 -0.86 -9.95 -8.80
N ASP A 66 -0.22 -8.77 -8.82
CA ASP A 66 1.21 -8.63 -9.09
C ASP A 66 1.79 -7.36 -8.44
N LEU A 67 3.09 -7.39 -8.15
CA LEU A 67 3.83 -6.22 -7.64
C LEU A 67 3.67 -4.96 -8.51
N ALA A 68 3.51 -5.12 -9.82
CA ALA A 68 3.37 -4.00 -10.73
C ALA A 68 2.08 -3.20 -10.51
N GLU A 69 1.00 -3.89 -10.10
CA GLU A 69 -0.28 -3.29 -9.74
C GLU A 69 -0.12 -2.44 -8.46
N VAL A 70 0.46 -3.03 -7.41
CA VAL A 70 0.69 -2.34 -6.14
C VAL A 70 1.59 -1.12 -6.31
N ALA A 71 2.65 -1.25 -7.12
CA ALA A 71 3.53 -0.12 -7.41
C ALA A 71 2.82 0.98 -8.19
N ALA A 72 1.96 0.64 -9.15
CA ALA A 72 1.15 1.64 -9.84
C ALA A 72 0.20 2.35 -8.87
N LEU A 73 -0.44 1.64 -7.93
CA LEU A 73 -1.29 2.25 -6.90
C LEU A 73 -0.50 3.23 -6.02
N ALA A 74 0.69 2.84 -5.58
CA ALA A 74 1.58 3.68 -4.78
C ALA A 74 2.07 4.91 -5.55
N GLU A 75 2.35 4.77 -6.84
CA GLU A 75 2.77 5.89 -7.70
C GLU A 75 1.63 6.85 -8.04
N ASN A 76 0.38 6.37 -8.08
CA ASN A 76 -0.78 7.22 -8.31
C ASN A 76 -1.24 7.98 -7.05
N GLY A 77 -0.64 7.71 -5.89
CA GLY A 77 -0.96 8.38 -4.63
C GLY A 77 -2.29 7.93 -4.01
N ASP A 78 -2.77 6.76 -4.39
CA ASP A 78 -4.06 6.24 -3.91
C ASP A 78 -4.03 5.94 -2.39
N PHE A 79 -2.86 5.54 -1.88
CA PHE A 79 -2.64 5.32 -0.44
C PHE A 79 -2.52 6.62 0.37
N ASP A 80 -2.15 7.74 -0.26
CA ASP A 80 -2.02 9.04 0.42
C ASP A 80 -3.39 9.67 0.71
N ALA A 81 -4.42 9.30 -0.06
CA ALA A 81 -5.80 9.72 0.16
C ALA A 81 -6.48 9.00 1.34
N ALA A 82 -5.89 7.92 1.87
CA ALA A 82 -6.42 7.16 2.99
C ALA A 82 -6.22 7.87 4.35
N GLU A 83 -5.26 8.79 4.46
CA GLU A 83 -4.99 9.55 5.70
C GLU A 83 -6.12 10.56 6.06
N ASP A 84 -7.01 10.89 5.11
CA ASP A 84 -8.20 11.72 5.34
C ASP A 84 -9.50 10.88 5.44
N PHE A 85 -9.39 9.54 5.34
CA PHE A 85 -10.54 8.64 5.31
C PHE A 85 -10.80 7.99 6.69
N ASP A 86 -11.76 8.56 7.43
CA ASP A 86 -12.29 8.03 8.70
C ASP A 86 -13.21 6.78 8.52
N GLY A 87 -13.29 6.21 7.31
CA GLY A 87 -14.16 5.08 6.98
C GLY A 87 -13.49 3.73 7.19
N SER A 88 -14.28 2.72 7.58
CA SER A 88 -13.77 1.39 7.97
C SER A 88 -13.17 0.58 6.80
N GLU A 89 -12.40 -0.48 7.11
CA GLU A 89 -11.81 -1.43 6.13
C GLU A 89 -12.83 -1.95 5.07
N ASP A 90 -14.13 -2.04 5.40
CA ASP A 90 -15.20 -2.42 4.46
C ASP A 90 -15.49 -1.33 3.39
N GLU A 91 -15.38 -0.05 3.74
CA GLU A 91 -15.60 1.06 2.79
C GLU A 91 -14.43 1.25 1.83
N TRP A 92 -13.22 0.87 2.26
CA TRP A 92 -12.04 0.84 1.40
C TRP A 92 -12.20 -0.22 0.29
N HIS A 93 -12.70 -1.41 0.66
CA HIS A 93 -13.04 -2.45 -0.32
C HIS A 93 -14.15 -2.02 -1.27
N GLU A 94 -15.18 -1.29 -0.83
CA GLU A 94 -16.27 -0.81 -1.71
C GLU A 94 -15.81 0.30 -2.67
N ALA A 95 -14.95 1.20 -2.22
CA ALA A 95 -14.39 2.27 -3.06
C ALA A 95 -13.41 1.74 -4.12
N HIS A 96 -12.64 0.70 -3.80
CA HIS A 96 -11.59 0.15 -4.67
C HIS A 96 -11.98 -1.11 -5.45
N ALA A 97 -13.08 -1.78 -5.10
CA ALA A 97 -13.61 -2.92 -5.88
C ALA A 97 -14.18 -2.53 -7.25
N CYS A 98 -14.29 -1.24 -7.57
CA CYS A 98 -14.74 -0.78 -8.88
C CYS A 98 -13.57 -0.58 -9.85
N GLY A 99 -12.95 -1.69 -10.27
CA GLY A 99 -11.87 -1.76 -11.27
C GLY A 99 -12.26 -1.36 -12.71
N CYS A 100 -13.15 -0.39 -12.92
CA CYS A 100 -13.46 0.12 -14.26
C CYS A 100 -14.04 1.54 -14.20
N GLY A 101 -13.37 2.49 -14.88
CA GLY A 101 -13.53 3.93 -14.68
C GLY A 101 -14.97 4.46 -14.68
N CYS A 102 -15.40 4.99 -13.53
CA CYS A 102 -16.61 5.77 -13.42
C CYS A 102 -16.27 7.17 -12.85
N ALA A 103 -16.60 8.18 -13.63
CA ALA A 103 -16.46 9.59 -13.26
C ALA A 103 -17.40 9.94 -12.11
N HIS A 104 -16.87 10.46 -11.00
CA HIS A 104 -17.66 11.06 -9.94
C HIS A 104 -18.13 12.46 -10.37
N GLY A 105 -19.31 12.49 -11.00
CA GLY A 105 -20.08 13.72 -11.21
C GLY A 105 -21.06 13.93 -10.06
N GLY A 106 -20.74 14.88 -9.19
CA GLY A 106 -21.68 15.86 -8.65
C GLY A 106 -22.80 15.37 -7.73
N HIS A 107 -22.55 15.52 -6.43
CA HIS A 107 -23.56 15.78 -5.41
C HIS A 107 -24.29 17.11 -5.72
N GLU A 108 -25.61 17.11 -5.88
CA GLU A 108 -26.42 18.31 -5.65
C GLU A 108 -27.72 17.98 -4.91
N HIS A 109 -27.90 18.71 -3.81
CA HIS A 109 -29.08 18.74 -2.95
C HIS A 109 -30.29 19.32 -3.68
N GLY A 110 -31.47 18.75 -3.44
CA GLY A 110 -32.78 19.31 -3.77
C GLY A 110 -33.91 18.62 -3.01
#